data_AF-A0A7I0JDM8-F1
#
_entry.id   AF-A0A7I0JDM8-F1
#
_cell.length_a   1.000
_cell.length_b   1.000
_cell.length_c   1.000
_cell.angle_alpha   90.00
_cell.angle_beta   90.00
_cell.angle_gamma   90.00
#
_symmetry.space_group_name_H-M   'P 1'
#
loop_
_entity.id
_entity.type
_entity.pdbx_description
1 polymer ?
#
loop_
_entity_poly.entity_id
_entity_poly.type
_entity_poly.pdbx_seq_one_letter_code
_entity_poly.pdbx_strand_id
1 'polypeptide(L)' 'EVRYFAKQHRIMPEQVRELIGQHGNDRKTLEREARKLRG' A
#
# COMPACT_ATOMS: atom_id res chain seq x y z
N GLU A 1 3.38 9.04 6.23
CA GLU A 1 2.59 8.58 5.07
C GLU A 1 2.26 7.09 5.12
N VAL A 2 3.26 6.19 5.18
CA VAL A 2 3.09 4.71 5.19
C VAL A 2 2.11 4.18 6.24
N ARG A 3 2.25 4.55 7.52
CA ARG A 3 1.33 4.08 8.59
C ARG A 3 -0.11 4.55 8.39
N TYR A 4 -0.30 5.75 7.84
CA TYR A 4 -1.63 6.30 7.56
C TYR A 4 -2.28 5.55 6.38
N PHE A 5 -1.51 5.31 5.31
CA PHE A 5 -1.93 4.50 4.18
C PHE A 5 -2.30 3.07 4.61
N ALA A 6 -1.44 2.43 5.39
CA ALA A 6 -1.68 1.11 5.97
C ALA A 6 -3.02 1.05 6.72
N LYS A 7 -3.27 2.03 7.59
CA LYS A 7 -4.54 2.13 8.34
C LYS A 7 -5.75 2.35 7.42
N GLN A 8 -5.64 3.24 6.42
CA GLN A 8 -6.75 3.50 5.48
C GLN A 8 -7.09 2.28 4.62
N HIS A 9 -6.07 1.57 4.17
CA HIS A 9 -6.23 0.41 3.29
C HIS A 9 -6.32 -0.92 4.06
N ARG A 10 -6.27 -0.88 5.39
CA ARG A 10 -6.30 -2.06 6.30
C ARG A 10 -5.27 -3.14 5.93
N ILE A 11 -4.09 -2.70 5.50
CA ILE A 11 -2.93 -3.57 5.23
C ILE A 11 -1.82 -3.25 6.23
N MET A 12 -0.86 -4.15 6.38
CA MET A 12 0.26 -3.94 7.29
C MET A 12 1.24 -2.89 6.73
N PRO A 13 1.85 -2.04 7.58
CA PRO A 13 2.86 -1.07 7.14
C PRO A 13 4.01 -1.69 6.33
N GLU A 14 4.36 -2.94 6.62
CA GLU A 14 5.35 -3.73 5.92
C GLU A 14 4.92 -4.02 4.48
N GLN A 15 3.67 -4.42 4.27
CA GLN A 15 3.10 -4.61 2.92
C GLN A 15 3.10 -3.31 2.12
N VAL A 16 2.85 -2.17 2.77
CA VAL A 16 2.95 -0.85 2.11
C VAL A 16 4.38 -0.57 1.66
N ARG A 17 5.38 -0.91 2.46
CA ARG A 17 6.80 -0.75 2.09
C ARG A 17 7.19 -1.66 0.94
N GLU A 18 6.70 -2.89 0.93
CA GLU A 18 6.90 -3.81 -0.20
C GLU A 18 6.26 -3.27 -1.48
N LEU A 19 5.02 -2.77 -1.41
CA LEU A 19 4.36 -2.14 -2.55
C LEU A 19 5.14 -0.94 -3.09
N ILE A 20 5.67 -0.09 -2.19
CA ILE A 20 6.54 1.04 -2.57
C ILE A 20 7.83 0.55 -3.21
N GLY A 21 8.43 -0.53 -2.70
CA GLY A 21 9.63 -1.13 -3.28
C GLY A 21 9.41 -1.74 -4.66
N GLN A 22 8.24 -2.36 -4.89
CA GLN A 22 7.91 -3.05 -6.14
C GLN A 22 7.40 -2.10 -7.24
N HIS A 23 6.65 -1.06 -6.86
CA HIS A 23 5.93 -0.19 -7.81
C HIS A 23 6.35 1.29 -7.74
N GLY A 24 7.24 1.64 -6.82
CA GLY A 24 7.55 3.04 -6.50
C GLY A 24 6.49 3.69 -5.61
N ASN A 25 6.71 4.96 -5.26
CA ASN A 25 5.78 5.71 -4.41
C ASN A 25 4.63 6.37 -5.21
N ASP A 26 4.17 5.74 -6.29
CA ASP A 26 3.00 6.24 -7.04
C ASP A 26 1.71 5.90 -6.28
N ARG A 27 1.04 6.93 -5.78
CA ARG A 27 -0.12 6.72 -4.91
C ARG A 27 -1.27 5.95 -5.60
N LYS A 28 -1.54 6.19 -6.89
CA LYS A 28 -2.62 5.48 -7.60
C LYS A 28 -2.32 3.99 -7.71
N THR A 29 -1.07 3.66 -7.96
CA THR A 29 -0.59 2.27 -8.06
C THR A 29 -0.66 1.58 -6.70
N LEU A 30 -0.17 2.23 -5.64
CA LEU A 30 -0.28 1.71 -4.28
C LEU A 30 -1.74 1.47 -3.88
N GLU A 31 -2.66 2.40 -4.20
CA GLU A 31 -4.09 2.24 -3.89
C GLU A 31 -4.73 1.09 -4.67
N ARG A 32 -4.33 0.87 -5.93
CA ARG A 32 -4.78 -0.26 -6.74
C ARG A 32 -4.29 -1.59 -6.17
N GLU A 33 -3.01 -1.70 -5.86
CA GLU A 33 -2.43 -2.96 -5.33
C GLU A 33 -2.91 -3.25 -3.91
N ALA A 34 -3.03 -2.23 -3.06
CA ALA A 34 -3.59 -2.39 -1.71
C ALA A 34 -5.05 -2.87 -1.72
N ARG A 35 -5.84 -2.51 -2.75
CA ARG A 35 -7.20 -3.06 -2.94
C ARG A 35 -7.19 -4.54 -3.28
N LYS A 36 -6.20 -5.02 -4.05
CA LYS A 36 -6.06 -6.45 -4.38
C LYS A 36 -5.70 -7.29 -3.16
N LEU A 37 -4.88 -6.77 -2.25
CA LEU A 37 -4.51 -7.45 -0.99
C LEU A 37 -5.67 -7.61 -0.01
N ARG A 38 -6.77 -6.87 -0.21
CA ARG A 38 -8.01 -6.97 0.59
C ARG A 38 -9.06 -7.91 -0.02
N GLY A 39 -8.81 -8.42 -1.22
CA GLY A 39 -9.68 -9.34 -1.94
C GLY A 39 -9.35 -10.79 -1.63
#